data_AF-F9ZGK3-F1
#
_entry.id   AF-F9ZGK3-F1
#
_cell.length_a   1.000
_cell.length_b   1.000
_cell.length_c   1.000
_cell.angle_alpha   90.00
_cell.angle_beta   90.00
_cell.angle_gamma   90.00
#
_symmetry.space_group_name_H-M   'P 1'
#
loop_
_entity.id
_entity.type
_entity.pdbx_description
1 polymer ?
#
loop_
_entity_poly.entity_id
_entity_poly.type
_entity_poly.pdbx_seq_one_letter_code
_entity_poly.pdbx_strand_id
1 'polypeptide(L)'
;MLNSSILDIAMGMVFLFVLISLLCSTINEMVAQFLCMRAKNLEAGLANLLQSGAGNKLVSDLYNHPLINGLSKAGHKPSYIPSKNFTLALMDIMSGSMGKIPADNKSLIEAIEKQGQFARTEAGKSIILLLHEAGDNAEKARRNLEGWYNDAMDRVGGWYKQKTQIIIFVTAFIICAVLNIDAIKISQTLWTDIALRQALVEAASSSDIARLMPQESTEQEPAVVDDVVVHPSEQTAIKAPTEDMVQSAKNTGALIEQIKALHLPIGWKEKIDGEDVWVYRELDLMGWIVKIMGILITTFAASLGAPFWFQLLNKVVDLRAAGKQPAKSGRS
;
A
#
# COMPACT_ATOMS: atom_id res chain seq x y z
N MET A 1 -2.12 -26.51 -32.20
CA MET A 1 -0.92 -25.66 -32.05
C MET A 1 -1.28 -24.22 -31.68
N LEU A 2 -2.30 -23.60 -32.29
CA LEU A 2 -2.72 -22.20 -32.00
C LEU A 2 -3.13 -21.93 -30.53
N ASN A 3 -3.80 -22.88 -29.86
CA ASN A 3 -4.17 -22.72 -28.45
C ASN A 3 -2.96 -22.62 -27.50
N SER A 4 -1.79 -23.15 -27.87
CA SER A 4 -0.57 -23.05 -27.06
C SER A 4 0.09 -21.68 -27.21
N SER A 5 0.13 -21.11 -28.42
CA SER A 5 0.83 -19.85 -28.67
C SER A 5 0.15 -18.67 -27.99
N ILE A 6 -1.19 -18.61 -28.02
CA ILE A 6 -1.95 -17.54 -27.36
C ILE A 6 -1.77 -17.64 -25.83
N LEU A 7 -1.79 -18.86 -25.28
CA LEU A 7 -1.58 -19.09 -23.86
C LEU A 7 -0.16 -18.72 -23.41
N ASP A 8 0.86 -19.03 -24.21
CA ASP A 8 2.25 -18.66 -23.96
C ASP A 8 2.44 -17.13 -23.99
N ILE A 9 1.79 -16.42 -24.92
CA ILE A 9 1.81 -14.93 -24.96
C ILE A 9 1.11 -14.36 -23.74
N ALA A 10 -0.06 -14.88 -23.37
CA ALA A 10 -0.78 -14.44 -22.18
C ALA A 10 0.07 -14.63 -20.92
N MET A 11 0.75 -15.77 -20.79
CA MET A 11 1.66 -16.04 -19.68
C MET A 11 2.83 -15.05 -19.63
N GLY A 12 3.46 -14.76 -20.78
CA GLY A 12 4.53 -13.76 -20.87
C GLY A 12 4.07 -12.35 -20.51
N MET A 13 2.87 -11.95 -20.95
CA MET A 13 2.28 -10.65 -20.62
C MET A 13 1.92 -10.53 -19.13
N VAL A 14 1.31 -11.57 -18.55
CA VAL A 14 1.00 -11.60 -17.12
C VAL A 14 2.28 -11.55 -16.29
N PHE A 15 3.30 -12.30 -16.68
CA PHE A 15 4.60 -12.27 -16.01
C PHE A 15 5.27 -10.90 -16.08
N LEU A 16 5.24 -10.24 -17.25
CA LEU A 16 5.69 -8.85 -17.38
C LEU A 16 4.95 -7.94 -16.40
N PHE A 17 3.62 -8.04 -16.32
CA PHE A 17 2.85 -7.21 -15.39
C PHE A 17 3.18 -7.49 -13.94
N VAL A 18 3.51 -8.73 -13.56
CA VAL A 18 4.07 -9.04 -12.23
C VAL A 18 5.36 -8.24 -12.00
N LEU A 19 6.34 -8.33 -12.91
CA LEU A 19 7.63 -7.64 -12.76
C LEU A 19 7.47 -6.11 -12.64
N ILE A 20 6.64 -5.51 -13.51
CA ILE A 20 6.42 -4.06 -13.49
C ILE A 20 5.64 -3.64 -12.24
N SER A 21 4.66 -4.44 -11.79
CA SER A 21 3.92 -4.14 -10.56
C SER A 21 4.82 -4.26 -9.33
N LEU A 22 5.75 -5.21 -9.30
CA LEU A 22 6.76 -5.33 -8.24
C LEU A 22 7.68 -4.11 -8.21
N LEU A 23 8.19 -3.70 -9.38
CA LEU A 23 9.00 -2.48 -9.51
C LEU A 23 8.24 -1.26 -9.00
N CYS A 24 7.00 -1.06 -9.44
CA CYS A 24 6.16 0.06 -8.99
C CYS A 24 5.89 0.01 -7.49
N SER A 25 5.62 -1.18 -6.91
CA SER A 25 5.41 -1.34 -5.47
C SER A 25 6.62 -0.90 -4.66
N THR A 26 7.83 -1.34 -5.02
CA THR A 26 9.06 -0.94 -4.30
C THR A 26 9.31 0.56 -4.36
N ILE A 27 9.07 1.19 -5.52
CA ILE A 27 9.24 2.64 -5.68
C ILE A 27 8.16 3.41 -4.90
N ASN A 28 6.90 2.95 -4.94
CA ASN A 28 5.81 3.57 -4.19
C ASN A 28 6.06 3.50 -2.68
N GLU A 29 6.60 2.39 -2.19
CA GLU A 29 6.98 2.26 -0.79
C GLU A 29 8.07 3.28 -0.41
N MET A 30 9.11 3.42 -1.22
CA MET A 30 10.16 4.43 -1.00
C MET A 30 9.60 5.86 -0.97
N VAL A 31 8.68 6.19 -1.88
CA VAL A 31 8.02 7.50 -1.93
C VAL A 31 7.18 7.74 -0.67
N ALA A 32 6.37 6.75 -0.25
CA ALA A 32 5.51 6.85 0.92
C ALA A 32 6.31 7.01 2.22
N GLN A 33 7.42 6.27 2.35
CA GLN A 33 8.35 6.35 3.48
C GLN A 33 9.05 7.71 3.53
N PHE A 34 9.63 8.16 2.42
CA PHE A 34 10.34 9.44 2.34
C PHE A 34 9.43 10.62 2.68
N LEU A 35 8.17 10.59 2.23
CA LEU A 35 7.21 11.64 2.51
C LEU A 35 6.53 11.51 3.88
N CYS A 36 6.80 10.44 4.65
CA CYS A 36 6.16 10.12 5.93
C CYS A 36 4.63 10.22 5.86
N MET A 37 4.05 9.75 4.75
CA MET A 37 2.65 10.03 4.41
C MET A 37 1.66 9.52 5.45
N ARG A 38 1.93 8.32 6.01
CA ARG A 38 1.05 7.69 6.99
C ARG A 38 0.99 8.49 8.30
N ALA A 39 2.14 8.89 8.83
CA ALA A 39 2.22 9.73 10.03
C ALA A 39 1.54 11.09 9.83
N LYS A 40 1.75 11.74 8.68
CA LYS A 40 1.08 13.01 8.33
C LYS A 40 -0.43 12.85 8.18
N ASN A 41 -0.89 11.74 7.60
CA ASN A 41 -2.32 11.46 7.45
C ASN A 41 -2.98 11.17 8.79
N LEU A 42 -2.30 10.44 9.68
CA LEU A 42 -2.76 10.22 11.06
C LEU A 42 -2.88 11.54 11.82
N GLU A 43 -1.87 12.41 11.72
CA GLU A 43 -1.90 13.73 12.34
C GLU A 43 -3.07 14.59 11.82
N ALA A 44 -3.27 14.63 10.50
CA ALA A 44 -4.40 15.33 9.91
C ALA A 44 -5.75 14.71 10.35
N GLY A 45 -5.80 13.39 10.49
CA GLY A 45 -6.95 12.66 11.03
C GLY A 45 -7.27 13.05 12.47
N LEU A 46 -6.26 13.10 13.34
CA LEU A 46 -6.40 13.53 14.73
C LEU A 46 -6.80 15.01 14.85
N ALA A 47 -6.22 15.87 14.03
CA ALA A 47 -6.61 17.28 13.98
C ALA A 47 -8.08 17.47 13.57
N ASN A 48 -8.54 16.71 12.57
CA ASN A 48 -9.95 16.72 12.15
C ASN A 48 -10.89 16.05 13.15
N LEU A 49 -10.41 15.03 13.88
CA LEU A 49 -11.18 14.31 14.90
C LEU A 49 -11.40 15.19 16.13
N LEU A 50 -10.33 15.78 16.67
CA LEU A 50 -10.37 16.52 17.93
C LEU A 50 -10.83 17.97 17.75
N GLN A 51 -10.68 18.54 16.54
CA GLN A 51 -11.12 19.90 16.20
C GLN A 51 -10.73 20.96 17.24
N SER A 52 -9.55 20.83 17.86
CA SER A 52 -9.16 21.52 19.10
C SER A 52 -8.93 23.04 19.00
N GLY A 53 -9.46 23.71 17.97
CA GLY A 53 -9.33 25.15 17.75
C GLY A 53 -8.01 25.59 17.13
N ALA A 54 -7.77 26.90 17.12
CA ALA A 54 -6.58 27.49 16.50
C ALA A 54 -5.29 27.01 17.20
N GLY A 55 -4.43 26.31 16.44
CA GLY A 55 -3.11 25.87 16.88
C GLY A 55 -2.96 24.39 17.21
N ASN A 56 -4.01 23.56 17.10
CA ASN A 56 -3.96 22.10 17.31
C ASN A 56 -3.26 21.67 18.61
N LYS A 57 -3.39 22.47 19.68
CA LYS A 57 -2.63 22.28 20.92
C LYS A 57 -2.87 20.90 21.53
N LEU A 58 -4.13 20.43 21.56
CA LEU A 58 -4.46 19.12 22.09
C LEU A 58 -3.79 17.98 21.31
N VAL A 59 -3.71 18.10 19.99
CA VAL A 59 -3.01 17.12 19.14
C VAL A 59 -1.51 17.13 19.45
N SER A 60 -0.92 18.31 19.65
CA SER A 60 0.48 18.43 20.05
C SER A 60 0.74 17.82 21.43
N ASP A 61 -0.13 18.10 22.41
CA ASP A 61 -0.04 17.55 23.77
C ASP A 61 -0.15 16.02 23.73
N LEU A 62 -1.03 15.49 22.88
CA LEU A 62 -1.20 14.06 22.66
C LEU A 62 0.07 13.42 22.08
N TYR A 63 0.71 14.02 21.07
CA TYR A 63 1.96 13.49 20.52
C TYR A 63 3.13 13.57 21.52
N ASN A 64 3.12 14.55 22.42
CA ASN A 64 4.11 14.67 23.48
C ASN A 64 3.86 13.72 24.66
N HIS A 65 2.68 13.10 24.74
CA HIS A 65 2.32 12.19 25.82
C HIS A 65 3.20 10.92 25.81
N PRO A 66 3.70 10.42 26.96
CA PRO A 66 4.61 9.27 27.02
C PRO A 66 4.10 8.00 26.31
N LEU A 67 2.79 7.71 26.42
CA LEU A 67 2.15 6.56 25.75
C LEU A 67 2.11 6.66 24.21
N ILE A 68 2.26 7.86 23.66
CA ILE A 68 2.20 8.12 22.22
C ILE A 68 3.60 8.36 21.66
N ASN A 69 4.39 9.20 22.33
CA ASN A 69 5.77 9.50 21.95
C ASN A 69 6.62 8.22 21.88
N GLY A 70 6.45 7.32 22.86
CA GLY A 70 7.16 6.04 22.92
C GLY A 70 6.85 5.06 21.78
N LEU A 71 5.84 5.33 20.93
CA LEU A 71 5.51 4.52 19.75
C LEU A 71 6.41 4.82 18.55
N SER A 72 7.26 5.84 18.64
CA SER A 72 8.12 6.29 17.54
C SER A 72 9.55 6.54 18.00
N LYS A 73 10.51 6.43 17.07
CA LYS A 73 11.89 6.86 17.31
C LYS A 73 11.94 8.37 17.54
N ALA A 74 12.93 8.82 18.30
CA ALA A 74 13.13 10.24 18.59
C ALA A 74 13.13 11.09 17.29
N GLY A 75 12.34 12.17 17.28
CA GLY A 75 12.23 13.08 16.14
C GLY A 75 11.21 12.68 15.07
N HIS A 76 10.56 11.53 15.19
CA HIS A 76 9.51 11.08 14.27
C HIS A 76 8.14 11.02 14.96
N LYS A 77 7.07 11.11 14.16
CA LYS A 77 5.70 10.83 14.62
C LYS A 77 5.35 9.36 14.34
N PRO A 78 4.53 8.72 15.19
CA PRO A 78 4.12 7.35 14.94
C PRO A 78 3.23 7.26 13.69
N SER A 79 3.37 6.15 12.97
CA SER A 79 2.53 5.85 11.80
C SER A 79 1.19 5.21 12.18
N TYR A 80 1.01 4.83 13.44
CA TYR A 80 -0.22 4.30 13.99
C TYR A 80 -0.24 4.53 15.50
N ILE A 81 -1.41 4.77 16.06
CA ILE A 81 -1.63 4.88 17.50
C ILE A 81 -2.71 3.86 17.87
N PRO A 82 -2.42 2.88 18.75
CA PRO A 82 -3.43 1.97 19.29
C PRO A 82 -4.52 2.73 20.05
N SER A 83 -5.77 2.30 19.92
CA SER A 83 -6.93 2.94 20.54
C SER A 83 -6.80 3.09 22.05
N LYS A 84 -6.30 2.05 22.72
CA LYS A 84 -6.03 2.07 24.16
C LYS A 84 -5.03 3.15 24.56
N ASN A 85 -3.93 3.28 23.82
CA ASN A 85 -2.91 4.29 24.12
C ASN A 85 -3.43 5.70 23.87
N PHE A 86 -4.20 5.89 22.79
CA PHE A 86 -4.90 7.14 22.51
C PHE A 86 -5.85 7.52 23.64
N THR A 87 -6.75 6.61 24.03
CA THR A 87 -7.79 6.87 25.03
C THR A 87 -7.18 7.19 26.39
N LEU A 88 -6.20 6.41 26.83
CA LEU A 88 -5.51 6.67 28.10
C LEU A 88 -4.75 8.01 28.08
N ALA A 89 -4.06 8.32 26.99
CA ALA A 89 -3.38 9.61 26.84
C ALA A 89 -4.36 10.79 26.83
N LEU A 90 -5.49 10.65 26.13
CA LEU A 90 -6.52 11.68 26.07
C LEU A 90 -7.14 11.93 27.45
N MET A 91 -7.50 10.87 28.16
CA MET A 91 -8.02 10.95 29.53
C MET A 91 -7.02 11.60 30.49
N ASP A 92 -5.74 11.22 30.44
CA ASP A 92 -4.67 11.80 31.27
C ASP A 92 -4.55 13.32 31.02
N ILE A 93 -4.47 13.72 29.75
CA ILE A 93 -4.39 15.14 29.35
C ILE A 93 -5.62 15.93 29.82
N MET A 94 -6.82 15.37 29.66
CA MET A 94 -8.08 16.03 30.06
C MET A 94 -8.23 16.13 31.57
N SER A 95 -7.73 15.15 32.32
CA SER A 95 -7.76 15.16 33.79
C SER A 95 -6.81 16.19 34.41
N GLY A 96 -5.81 16.67 33.63
CA GLY A 96 -4.77 17.57 34.12
C GLY A 96 -3.85 16.96 35.19
N SER A 97 -3.95 15.65 35.44
CA SER A 97 -3.23 14.93 36.48
C SER A 97 -2.34 13.85 35.86
N MET A 98 -1.17 14.27 35.36
CA MET A 98 -0.23 13.35 34.70
C MET A 98 0.00 12.08 35.52
N GLY A 99 -0.27 10.93 34.92
CA GLY A 99 -0.01 9.60 35.48
C GLY A 99 -1.07 9.10 36.46
N LYS A 100 -2.25 9.71 36.53
CA LYS A 100 -3.37 9.21 37.32
C LYS A 100 -4.52 8.77 36.41
N ILE A 101 -4.98 7.54 36.60
CA ILE A 101 -6.23 7.09 36.00
C ILE A 101 -7.35 7.96 36.58
N PRO A 102 -8.27 8.49 35.74
CA PRO A 102 -9.37 9.30 36.22
C PRO A 102 -10.18 8.58 37.30
N ALA A 103 -10.44 9.26 38.42
CA ALA A 103 -11.10 8.66 39.57
C ALA A 103 -12.56 8.28 39.28
N ASP A 104 -13.24 9.06 38.43
CA ASP A 104 -14.62 8.87 38.01
C ASP A 104 -14.90 9.66 36.72
N ASN A 105 -15.92 9.24 35.96
CA ASN A 105 -16.28 9.87 34.69
C ASN A 105 -16.86 11.28 34.88
N LYS A 106 -17.45 11.58 36.04
CA LYS A 106 -18.04 12.90 36.32
C LYS A 106 -16.95 13.97 36.46
N SER A 107 -15.87 13.67 37.16
CA SER A 107 -14.69 14.51 37.28
C SER A 107 -14.04 14.79 35.92
N LEU A 108 -14.02 13.82 35.00
CA LEU A 108 -13.57 14.03 33.62
C LEU A 108 -14.50 14.96 32.85
N ILE A 109 -15.81 14.74 32.93
CA ILE A 109 -16.79 15.62 32.27
C ILE A 109 -16.60 17.06 32.76
N GLU A 110 -16.52 17.27 34.07
CA GLU A 110 -16.28 18.60 34.66
C GLU A 110 -14.95 19.22 34.20
N ALA A 111 -13.90 18.42 34.04
CA ALA A 111 -12.60 18.89 33.54
C ALA A 111 -12.67 19.29 32.05
N ILE A 112 -13.37 18.50 31.23
CA ILE A 112 -13.59 18.79 29.81
C ILE A 112 -14.43 20.07 29.66
N GLU A 113 -15.52 20.21 30.41
CA GLU A 113 -16.39 21.39 30.38
C GLU A 113 -15.65 22.67 30.77
N LYS A 114 -14.68 22.60 31.70
CA LYS A 114 -13.78 23.71 32.04
C LYS A 114 -12.87 24.11 30.89
N GLN A 115 -12.48 23.19 30.01
CA GLN A 115 -11.83 23.50 28.73
C GLN A 115 -12.86 24.01 27.72
N GLY A 116 -13.42 25.20 27.99
CA GLY A 116 -14.58 25.74 27.28
C GLY A 116 -14.47 25.88 25.76
N GLN A 117 -13.27 25.84 25.17
CA GLN A 117 -13.10 25.75 23.71
C GLN A 117 -13.29 24.33 23.18
N PHE A 118 -12.67 23.33 23.81
CA PHE A 118 -12.75 21.94 23.36
C PHE A 118 -14.14 21.33 23.62
N ALA A 119 -14.76 21.62 24.78
CA ALA A 119 -16.11 21.15 25.10
C ALA A 119 -17.19 21.57 24.08
N ARG A 120 -16.96 22.67 23.36
CA ARG A 120 -17.89 23.20 22.33
C ARG A 120 -17.71 22.56 20.96
N THR A 121 -16.60 21.86 20.73
CA THR A 121 -16.35 21.13 19.48
C THR A 121 -17.28 19.93 19.38
N GLU A 122 -17.50 19.43 18.16
CA GLU A 122 -18.26 18.18 17.98
C GLU A 122 -17.58 17.00 18.68
N ALA A 123 -16.24 16.98 18.68
CA ALA A 123 -15.44 15.99 19.40
C ALA A 123 -15.70 16.02 20.91
N GLY A 124 -15.64 17.21 21.52
CA GLY A 124 -15.90 17.41 22.94
C GLY A 124 -17.31 16.96 23.34
N LYS A 125 -18.33 17.34 22.55
CA LYS A 125 -19.71 16.91 22.77
C LYS A 125 -19.87 15.39 22.68
N SER A 126 -19.26 14.74 21.68
CA SER A 126 -19.29 13.28 21.54
C SER A 126 -18.65 12.59 22.74
N ILE A 127 -17.48 13.06 23.19
CA ILE A 127 -16.78 12.48 24.35
C ILE A 127 -17.63 12.65 25.62
N ILE A 128 -18.17 13.84 25.88
CA ILE A 128 -19.04 14.10 27.04
C ILE A 128 -20.25 13.16 27.02
N LEU A 129 -20.89 12.99 25.85
CA LEU A 129 -22.02 12.07 25.69
C LEU A 129 -21.64 10.62 26.00
N LEU A 130 -20.51 10.14 25.48
CA LEU A 130 -20.01 8.78 25.70
C LEU A 130 -19.64 8.52 27.17
N LEU A 131 -19.09 9.53 27.85
CA LEU A 131 -18.82 9.49 29.29
C LEU A 131 -20.13 9.45 30.11
N HIS A 132 -21.15 10.23 29.74
CA HIS A 132 -22.47 10.16 30.38
C HIS A 132 -23.13 8.79 30.20
N GLU A 133 -23.05 8.20 29.00
CA GLU A 133 -23.60 6.87 28.72
C GLU A 133 -22.93 5.76 29.53
N ALA A 134 -21.66 5.96 29.91
CA ALA A 134 -20.92 5.02 30.72
C ALA A 134 -21.29 5.08 32.23
N GLY A 135 -21.90 6.17 32.70
CA GLY A 135 -22.18 6.37 34.13
C GLY A 135 -20.91 6.32 34.97
N ASP A 136 -20.91 5.59 36.08
CA ASP A 136 -19.72 5.41 36.95
C ASP A 136 -18.77 4.27 36.49
N ASN A 137 -19.06 3.62 35.36
CA ASN A 137 -18.24 2.51 34.87
C ASN A 137 -17.08 3.02 34.01
N ALA A 138 -15.89 3.11 34.62
CA ALA A 138 -14.66 3.55 33.96
C ALA A 138 -14.24 2.65 32.78
N GLU A 139 -14.44 1.34 32.88
CA GLU A 139 -14.13 0.42 31.77
C GLU A 139 -15.08 0.60 30.59
N LYS A 140 -16.37 0.84 30.85
CA LYS A 140 -17.34 1.15 29.79
C LYS A 140 -17.00 2.48 29.11
N ALA A 141 -16.64 3.51 29.88
CA ALA A 141 -16.20 4.79 29.33
C ALA A 141 -14.97 4.64 28.43
N ARG A 142 -13.96 3.88 28.87
CA ARG A 142 -12.78 3.57 28.07
C ARG A 142 -13.15 2.89 26.75
N ARG A 143 -13.97 1.83 26.79
CA ARG A 143 -14.40 1.10 25.59
C ARG A 143 -15.19 1.98 24.62
N ASN A 144 -16.09 2.83 25.13
CA ASN A 144 -16.86 3.76 24.32
C ASN A 144 -15.96 4.75 23.57
N LEU A 145 -14.92 5.27 24.25
CA LEU A 145 -13.96 6.19 23.63
C LEU A 145 -13.00 5.49 22.64
N GLU A 146 -12.61 4.25 22.94
CA GLU A 146 -11.86 3.42 21.99
C GLU A 146 -12.65 3.14 20.72
N GLY A 147 -13.93 2.79 20.84
CA GLY A 147 -14.82 2.59 19.70
C GLY A 147 -14.96 3.87 18.85
N TRP A 148 -15.22 5.01 19.50
CA TRP A 148 -15.29 6.31 18.82
C TRP A 148 -14.01 6.67 18.07
N TYR A 149 -12.84 6.40 18.66
CA TYR A 149 -11.56 6.60 18.00
C TYR A 149 -11.38 5.66 16.80
N ASN A 150 -11.70 4.37 16.95
CA ASN A 150 -11.60 3.39 15.88
C ASN A 150 -12.47 3.77 14.68
N ASP A 151 -13.74 4.12 14.90
CA ASP A 151 -14.64 4.57 13.84
C ASP A 151 -14.09 5.78 13.08
N ALA A 152 -13.47 6.71 13.82
CA ALA A 152 -12.82 7.85 13.20
C ALA A 152 -11.57 7.44 12.40
N MET A 153 -10.76 6.52 12.93
CA MET A 153 -9.54 6.05 12.26
C MET A 153 -9.84 5.20 11.02
N ASP A 154 -10.94 4.44 10.99
CA ASP A 154 -11.39 3.72 9.80
C ASP A 154 -11.66 4.68 8.64
N ARG A 155 -12.30 5.81 8.92
CA ARG A 155 -12.51 6.87 7.92
C ARG A 155 -11.19 7.52 7.48
N VAL A 156 -10.28 7.78 8.42
CA VAL A 156 -8.95 8.34 8.13
C VAL A 156 -8.11 7.39 7.27
N GLY A 157 -8.21 6.08 7.52
CA GLY A 157 -7.63 5.02 6.71
C GLY A 157 -8.22 4.99 5.31
N GLY A 158 -9.55 5.13 5.18
CA GLY A 158 -10.21 5.26 3.89
C GLY A 158 -9.66 6.40 3.03
N TRP A 159 -9.50 7.60 3.60
CA TRP A 159 -8.90 8.74 2.88
C TRP A 159 -7.43 8.48 2.50
N TYR A 160 -6.67 7.81 3.36
CA TYR A 160 -5.31 7.40 3.05
C TYR A 160 -5.26 6.45 1.85
N LYS A 161 -6.13 5.44 1.84
CA LYS A 161 -6.23 4.46 0.76
C LYS A 161 -6.54 5.14 -0.57
N GLN A 162 -7.50 6.06 -0.60
CA GLN A 162 -7.84 6.82 -1.82
C GLN A 162 -6.65 7.64 -2.34
N LYS A 163 -5.95 8.37 -1.47
CA LYS A 163 -4.76 9.15 -1.84
C LYS A 163 -3.63 8.25 -2.35
N THR A 164 -3.40 7.12 -1.68
CA THR A 164 -2.33 6.17 -2.02
C THR A 164 -2.57 5.53 -3.38
N GLN A 165 -3.82 5.18 -3.71
CA GLN A 165 -4.17 4.64 -5.03
C GLN A 165 -3.85 5.61 -6.18
N ILE A 166 -4.14 6.91 -5.99
CA ILE A 166 -3.78 7.94 -6.99
C ILE A 166 -2.26 8.04 -7.14
N ILE A 167 -1.52 8.02 -6.04
CA ILE A 167 -0.05 8.10 -6.07
C ILE A 167 0.56 6.87 -6.75
N ILE A 168 0.03 5.67 -6.47
CA ILE A 168 0.45 4.44 -7.13
C ILE A 168 0.24 4.57 -8.64
N PHE A 169 -0.94 5.03 -9.07
CA PHE A 169 -1.26 5.20 -10.49
C PHE A 169 -0.35 6.23 -11.17
N VAL A 170 -0.14 7.40 -10.57
CA VAL A 170 0.73 8.45 -11.11
C VAL A 170 2.18 7.99 -11.18
N THR A 171 2.67 7.31 -10.14
CA THR A 171 4.03 6.77 -10.12
C THR A 171 4.21 5.68 -11.18
N ALA A 172 3.25 4.76 -11.30
CA ALA A 172 3.24 3.74 -12.35
C ALA A 172 3.24 4.37 -13.75
N PHE A 173 2.46 5.44 -13.96
CA PHE A 173 2.43 6.18 -15.23
C PHE A 173 3.79 6.79 -15.55
N ILE A 174 4.41 7.47 -14.59
CA ILE A 174 5.74 8.06 -14.76
C ILE A 174 6.77 6.98 -15.10
N ILE A 175 6.78 5.87 -14.36
CA ILE A 175 7.70 4.75 -14.61
C ILE A 175 7.50 4.19 -16.02
N CYS A 176 6.26 3.87 -16.41
CA CYS A 176 5.96 3.30 -17.72
C CYS A 176 6.30 4.27 -18.86
N ALA A 177 6.05 5.57 -18.69
CA ALA A 177 6.40 6.58 -19.68
C ALA A 177 7.92 6.75 -19.81
N VAL A 178 8.65 6.86 -18.70
CA VAL A 178 10.11 7.05 -18.70
C VAL A 178 10.82 5.81 -19.27
N LEU A 179 10.42 4.62 -18.82
CA LEU A 179 11.00 3.36 -19.28
C LEU A 179 10.42 2.88 -20.62
N ASN A 180 9.44 3.60 -21.18
CA ASN A 180 8.74 3.26 -22.41
C ASN A 180 8.18 1.82 -22.41
N ILE A 181 7.48 1.45 -21.35
CA ILE A 181 6.90 0.12 -21.21
C ILE A 181 5.52 0.15 -21.87
N ASP A 182 5.41 -0.55 -22.99
CA ASP A 182 4.27 -0.52 -23.90
C ASP A 182 3.73 -1.93 -24.09
N ALA A 183 2.58 -2.22 -23.49
CA ALA A 183 1.94 -3.54 -23.55
C ALA A 183 1.59 -3.96 -24.97
N ILE A 184 1.20 -3.02 -25.83
CA ILE A 184 0.83 -3.33 -27.22
C ILE A 184 2.09 -3.73 -27.98
N LYS A 185 3.16 -2.91 -27.91
CA LYS A 185 4.44 -3.24 -28.56
C LYS A 185 4.99 -4.57 -28.07
N ILE A 186 5.01 -4.79 -26.75
CA ILE A 186 5.54 -6.03 -26.19
C ILE A 186 4.71 -7.23 -26.64
N SER A 187 3.37 -7.16 -26.61
CA SER A 187 2.53 -8.26 -27.12
C SER A 187 2.76 -8.57 -28.60
N GLN A 188 2.97 -7.55 -29.44
CA GLN A 188 3.33 -7.73 -30.85
C GLN A 188 4.71 -8.38 -31.00
N THR A 189 5.70 -7.99 -30.20
CA THR A 189 7.02 -8.63 -30.19
C THR A 189 6.93 -10.08 -29.74
N LEU A 190 6.14 -10.40 -28.70
CA LEU A 190 5.94 -11.79 -28.26
C LEU A 190 5.19 -12.64 -29.30
N TRP A 191 4.40 -12.01 -30.16
CA TRP A 191 3.77 -12.71 -31.27
C TRP A 191 4.80 -13.14 -32.33
N THR A 192 5.74 -12.26 -32.68
CA THR A 192 6.73 -12.47 -33.76
C THR A 192 8.01 -13.17 -33.30
N ASP A 193 8.52 -12.85 -32.11
CA ASP A 193 9.74 -13.42 -31.53
C ASP A 193 9.42 -14.65 -30.67
N ILE A 194 9.65 -15.83 -31.24
CA ILE A 194 9.42 -17.11 -30.56
C ILE A 194 10.42 -17.33 -29.42
N ALA A 195 11.68 -16.90 -29.58
CA ALA A 195 12.74 -17.13 -28.60
C ALA A 195 12.48 -16.31 -27.33
N LEU A 196 12.17 -15.02 -27.48
CA LEU A 196 11.79 -14.15 -26.36
C LEU A 196 10.54 -14.68 -25.65
N ARG A 197 9.53 -15.13 -26.41
CA ARG A 197 8.32 -15.72 -25.84
C ARG A 197 8.63 -16.95 -24.97
N GLN A 198 9.48 -17.86 -25.44
CA GLN A 198 9.84 -19.05 -24.64
C GLN A 198 10.65 -18.69 -23.40
N ALA A 199 11.59 -17.74 -23.50
CA ALA A 199 12.36 -17.27 -22.35
C ALA A 199 11.46 -16.69 -21.24
N LEU A 200 10.45 -15.87 -21.61
CA LEU A 200 9.50 -15.34 -20.63
C LEU A 200 8.60 -16.41 -20.02
N VAL A 201 8.15 -17.39 -20.80
CA VAL A 201 7.33 -18.50 -20.31
C VAL A 201 8.11 -19.39 -19.34
N GLU A 202 9.39 -19.64 -19.62
CA GLU A 202 10.29 -20.37 -18.74
C GLU A 202 10.50 -19.60 -17.43
N ALA A 203 10.82 -18.31 -17.52
CA ALA A 203 10.95 -17.45 -16.35
C ALA A 203 9.65 -17.41 -15.53
N ALA A 204 8.50 -17.26 -16.18
CA ALA A 204 7.16 -17.26 -15.59
C ALA A 204 6.80 -18.57 -14.86
N SER A 205 7.37 -19.69 -15.31
CA SER A 205 7.14 -21.01 -14.71
C SER A 205 8.15 -21.35 -13.61
N SER A 206 9.15 -20.50 -13.38
CA SER A 206 10.14 -20.69 -12.33
C SER A 206 9.54 -20.39 -10.94
N SER A 207 9.86 -21.23 -9.96
CA SER A 207 9.42 -21.09 -8.57
C SER A 207 9.98 -19.84 -7.87
N ASP A 208 10.91 -19.14 -8.52
CA ASP A 208 11.63 -18.01 -7.94
C ASP A 208 10.80 -16.72 -7.91
N ILE A 209 9.75 -16.58 -8.73
CA ILE A 209 8.87 -15.40 -8.72
C ILE A 209 8.12 -15.28 -7.38
N ALA A 210 7.72 -16.40 -6.79
CA ALA A 210 7.09 -16.43 -5.47
C ALA A 210 8.00 -15.87 -4.37
N ARG A 211 9.33 -15.99 -4.53
CA ARG A 211 10.33 -15.43 -3.60
C ARG A 211 10.54 -13.93 -3.78
N LEU A 212 10.22 -13.40 -4.97
CA LEU A 212 10.35 -11.99 -5.30
C LEU A 212 9.14 -11.17 -4.87
N MET A 213 8.04 -11.81 -4.47
CA MET A 213 6.93 -11.11 -3.85
C MET A 213 7.39 -10.57 -2.50
N PRO A 214 7.38 -9.23 -2.30
CA PRO A 214 7.29 -8.71 -0.95
C PRO A 214 6.09 -9.39 -0.30
N GLN A 215 6.23 -9.87 0.94
CA GLN A 215 5.03 -10.09 1.72
C GLN A 215 4.32 -8.76 1.73
N GLU A 216 3.19 -8.68 1.05
CA GLU A 216 2.36 -7.50 1.18
C GLU A 216 2.15 -7.31 2.68
N SER A 217 2.48 -6.12 3.17
CA SER A 217 1.72 -5.53 4.25
C SER A 217 0.30 -5.31 3.73
N THR A 218 -0.38 -6.41 3.40
CA THR A 218 -1.81 -6.42 3.17
C THR A 218 -2.35 -5.84 4.45
N GLU A 219 -3.11 -4.77 4.32
CA GLU A 219 -4.00 -4.28 5.35
C GLU A 219 -4.90 -5.48 5.68
N GLN A 220 -4.46 -6.30 6.64
CA GLN A 220 -5.15 -7.50 7.07
C GLN A 220 -6.52 -7.02 7.59
N GLU A 221 -7.56 -7.78 7.27
CA GLU A 221 -8.84 -7.60 7.95
C GLU A 221 -8.61 -7.74 9.46
N PRO A 222 -9.29 -6.95 10.32
CA PRO A 222 -9.15 -7.06 11.76
C PRO A 222 -9.40 -8.50 12.20
N ALA A 223 -8.40 -9.10 12.85
CA ALA A 223 -8.58 -10.39 13.48
C ALA A 223 -9.34 -10.17 14.79
N VAL A 224 -10.50 -10.84 14.91
CA VAL A 224 -11.23 -10.91 16.18
C VAL A 224 -10.59 -12.02 17.00
N VAL A 225 -9.90 -11.64 18.08
CA VAL A 225 -9.45 -12.56 19.12
C VAL A 225 -10.10 -12.09 20.43
N ASP A 226 -10.89 -12.96 21.06
CA ASP A 226 -11.58 -12.70 22.34
C ASP A 226 -12.35 -11.36 22.41
N ASP A 227 -13.29 -11.13 21.48
CA ASP A 227 -14.17 -9.92 21.41
C ASP A 227 -13.42 -8.58 21.32
N VAL A 228 -12.12 -8.58 21.04
CA VAL A 228 -11.31 -7.39 20.77
C VAL A 228 -10.98 -7.35 19.28
N VAL A 229 -11.38 -6.27 18.62
CA VAL A 229 -10.97 -5.96 17.25
C VAL A 229 -9.50 -5.55 17.29
N VAL A 230 -8.59 -6.49 16.99
CA VAL A 230 -7.17 -6.20 16.88
C VAL A 230 -6.90 -5.66 15.48
N HIS A 231 -6.64 -4.35 15.37
CA HIS A 231 -6.28 -3.73 14.11
C HIS A 231 -4.82 -4.11 13.76
N PRO A 232 -4.55 -4.67 12.56
CA PRO A 232 -3.23 -5.21 12.18
C PRO A 232 -2.10 -4.18 12.09
N SER A 233 -2.42 -2.90 12.23
CA SER A 233 -1.46 -1.81 12.38
C SER A 233 -0.64 -1.86 13.69
N GLU A 234 -0.97 -2.74 14.63
CA GLU A 234 -0.12 -3.03 15.80
C GLU A 234 1.23 -3.70 15.43
N GLN A 235 1.30 -4.43 14.31
CA GLN A 235 2.50 -5.21 13.94
C GLN A 235 3.52 -4.45 13.08
N THR A 236 3.11 -3.36 12.40
CA THR A 236 3.99 -2.60 11.48
C THR A 236 4.88 -1.57 12.20
N ALA A 237 4.75 -1.39 13.51
CA ALA A 237 5.39 -0.30 14.26
C ALA A 237 6.89 -0.50 14.58
N ILE A 238 7.54 -1.63 14.25
CA ILE A 238 8.86 -1.97 14.80
C ILE A 238 10.03 -2.01 13.79
N LYS A 239 9.85 -1.81 12.48
CA LYS A 239 11.01 -1.83 11.54
C LYS A 239 11.58 -0.45 11.20
N ALA A 240 12.91 -0.39 11.10
CA ALA A 240 13.68 0.84 11.01
C ALA A 240 13.60 1.46 9.61
N PRO A 241 13.32 2.78 9.47
CA PRO A 241 13.22 3.45 8.16
C PRO A 241 14.48 3.33 7.28
N THR A 242 15.66 3.18 7.89
CA THR A 242 16.95 3.12 7.18
C THR A 242 17.34 1.72 6.70
N GLU A 243 16.93 0.66 7.40
CA GLU A 243 17.22 -0.71 6.98
C GLU A 243 16.25 -1.16 5.89
N ASP A 244 14.98 -0.77 6.00
CA ASP A 244 13.95 -1.06 5.01
C ASP A 244 14.23 -0.35 3.68
N MET A 245 14.69 0.91 3.70
CA MET A 245 14.97 1.66 2.46
C MET A 245 16.18 1.09 1.69
N VAL A 246 17.22 0.63 2.40
CA VAL A 246 18.38 -0.05 1.79
C VAL A 246 17.97 -1.40 1.21
N GLN A 247 17.08 -2.13 1.90
CA GLN A 247 16.57 -3.41 1.41
C GLN A 247 15.65 -3.23 0.19
N SER A 248 14.74 -2.26 0.21
CA SER A 248 13.88 -1.93 -0.94
C SER A 248 14.72 -1.49 -2.14
N ALA A 249 15.76 -0.66 -1.94
CA ALA A 249 16.68 -0.27 -3.02
C ALA A 249 17.44 -1.47 -3.62
N LYS A 250 17.90 -2.41 -2.79
CA LYS A 250 18.53 -3.66 -3.26
C LYS A 250 17.55 -4.52 -4.06
N ASN A 251 16.32 -4.66 -3.58
CA ASN A 251 15.26 -5.41 -4.26
C ASN A 251 14.92 -4.78 -5.62
N THR A 252 14.80 -3.44 -5.68
CA THR A 252 14.61 -2.70 -6.93
C THR A 252 15.76 -2.91 -7.91
N GLY A 253 17.02 -2.86 -7.45
CA GLY A 253 18.20 -3.13 -8.28
C GLY A 253 18.18 -4.52 -8.89
N ALA A 254 17.91 -5.55 -8.08
CA ALA A 254 17.81 -6.93 -8.54
C ALA A 254 16.68 -7.14 -9.58
N LEU A 255 15.51 -6.52 -9.37
CA LEU A 255 14.41 -6.57 -10.33
C LEU A 255 14.78 -5.91 -11.66
N ILE A 256 15.50 -4.78 -11.63
CA ILE A 256 15.97 -4.10 -12.85
C ILE A 256 16.96 -4.98 -13.61
N GLU A 257 17.87 -5.67 -12.91
CA GLU A 257 18.82 -6.59 -13.54
C GLU A 257 18.11 -7.78 -14.20
N GLN A 258 17.10 -8.37 -13.56
CA GLN A 258 16.28 -9.42 -14.15
C GLN A 258 15.52 -8.93 -15.39
N ILE A 259 14.90 -7.75 -15.33
CA ILE A 259 14.21 -7.12 -16.46
C ILE A 259 15.18 -6.91 -17.63
N LYS A 260 16.42 -6.47 -17.36
CA LYS A 260 17.45 -6.30 -18.39
C LYS A 260 17.91 -7.63 -18.99
N ALA A 261 18.08 -8.67 -18.16
CA ALA A 261 18.49 -10.00 -18.61
C ALA A 261 17.47 -10.64 -19.56
N LEU A 262 16.19 -10.26 -19.46
CA LEU A 262 15.12 -10.72 -20.34
C LEU A 262 15.13 -10.07 -21.74
N HIS A 263 16.01 -9.09 -22.00
CA HIS A 263 16.14 -8.39 -23.29
C HIS A 263 14.78 -7.90 -23.84
N LEU A 264 13.92 -7.41 -22.94
CA LEU A 264 12.59 -6.92 -23.31
C LEU A 264 12.68 -5.69 -24.23
N PRO A 265 11.73 -5.48 -25.15
CA PRO A 265 11.69 -4.33 -26.05
C PRO A 265 11.16 -3.08 -25.32
N ILE A 266 11.85 -2.69 -24.25
CA ILE A 266 11.58 -1.51 -23.43
C ILE A 266 12.60 -0.40 -23.72
N GLY A 267 12.24 0.83 -23.39
CA GLY A 267 13.09 1.99 -23.63
C GLY A 267 12.77 2.73 -24.93
N TRP A 268 13.27 3.95 -25.03
CA TRP A 268 12.97 4.87 -26.13
C TRP A 268 13.85 4.71 -27.36
N LYS A 269 14.80 3.77 -27.33
CA LYS A 269 15.72 3.46 -28.42
C LYS A 269 15.52 2.03 -28.88
N GLU A 270 15.53 1.84 -30.19
CA GLU A 270 15.40 0.55 -30.84
C GLU A 270 16.55 0.38 -31.83
N LYS A 271 17.06 -0.85 -31.95
CA LYS A 271 18.11 -1.16 -32.90
C LYS A 271 17.48 -1.52 -34.24
N ILE A 272 17.61 -0.60 -35.20
CA ILE A 272 17.19 -0.81 -36.59
C ILE A 272 18.48 -0.82 -37.41
N ASP A 273 18.73 -1.92 -38.14
CA ASP A 273 19.94 -2.12 -38.95
C ASP A 273 21.28 -1.90 -38.20
N GLY A 274 21.27 -2.15 -36.89
CA GLY A 274 22.45 -1.99 -36.02
C GLY A 274 22.66 -0.59 -35.45
N GLU A 275 21.83 0.40 -35.82
CA GLU A 275 21.85 1.75 -35.26
C GLU A 275 20.74 1.96 -34.21
N ASP A 276 21.05 2.72 -33.16
CA ASP A 276 20.07 3.11 -32.13
C ASP A 276 19.20 4.26 -32.65
N VAL A 277 17.98 3.94 -33.06
CA VAL A 277 16.98 4.92 -33.52
C VAL A 277 15.99 5.23 -32.39
N TRP A 278 15.64 6.50 -32.25
CA TRP A 278 14.62 6.92 -31.29
C TRP A 278 13.22 6.57 -31.79
N VAL A 279 12.46 5.84 -30.97
CA VAL A 279 11.13 5.34 -31.33
C VAL A 279 10.18 6.46 -31.77
N TYR A 280 10.26 7.66 -31.16
CA TYR A 280 9.37 8.77 -31.50
C TYR A 280 9.60 9.37 -32.90
N ARG A 281 10.75 9.10 -33.53
CA ARG A 281 11.11 9.68 -34.84
C ARG A 281 10.24 9.12 -35.96
N GLU A 282 9.75 7.90 -35.81
CA GLU A 282 8.99 7.17 -36.83
C GLU A 282 7.47 7.17 -36.56
N LEU A 283 7.02 7.78 -35.45
CA LEU A 283 5.60 7.79 -35.08
C LEU A 283 4.86 8.92 -35.81
N ASP A 284 3.87 8.52 -36.62
CA ASP A 284 2.80 9.40 -37.06
C ASP A 284 1.77 9.62 -35.93
N LEU A 285 0.72 10.39 -36.21
CA LEU A 285 -0.30 10.71 -35.20
C LEU A 285 -1.01 9.43 -34.68
N MET A 286 -1.26 8.45 -35.55
CA MET A 286 -1.86 7.17 -35.15
C MET A 286 -0.90 6.32 -34.32
N GLY A 287 0.40 6.32 -34.69
CA GLY A 287 1.46 5.68 -33.91
C GLY A 287 1.52 6.23 -32.49
N TRP A 288 1.42 7.55 -32.31
CA TRP A 288 1.34 8.16 -30.98
C TRP A 288 0.11 7.74 -30.18
N ILE A 289 -1.05 7.61 -30.81
CA ILE A 289 -2.27 7.13 -30.13
C ILE A 289 -2.08 5.71 -29.64
N VAL A 290 -1.61 4.79 -30.50
CA VAL A 290 -1.35 3.39 -30.12
C VAL A 290 -0.31 3.32 -29.01
N LYS A 291 0.73 4.15 -29.10
CA LYS A 291 1.80 4.24 -28.11
C LYS A 291 1.29 4.66 -26.73
N ILE A 292 0.50 5.72 -26.68
CA ILE A 292 -0.12 6.21 -25.45
C ILE A 292 -1.05 5.15 -24.88
N MET A 293 -1.86 4.51 -25.72
CA MET A 293 -2.74 3.42 -25.28
C MET A 293 -1.97 2.24 -24.68
N GLY A 294 -0.86 1.83 -25.29
CA GLY A 294 0.00 0.77 -24.77
C GLY A 294 0.64 1.11 -23.42
N ILE A 295 1.08 2.36 -23.24
CA ILE A 295 1.59 2.85 -21.94
C ILE A 295 0.48 2.92 -20.90
N LEU A 296 -0.72 3.37 -21.28
CA LEU A 296 -1.88 3.43 -20.37
C LEU A 296 -2.36 2.04 -19.94
N ILE A 297 -2.38 1.06 -20.84
CA ILE A 297 -2.68 -0.34 -20.49
C ILE A 297 -1.67 -0.86 -19.48
N THR A 298 -0.38 -0.63 -19.71
CA THR A 298 0.68 -1.05 -18.78
C THR A 298 0.55 -0.34 -17.43
N THR A 299 0.25 0.96 -17.45
CA THR A 299 0.04 1.77 -16.24
C THR A 299 -1.11 1.23 -15.42
N PHE A 300 -2.25 0.96 -16.06
CA PHE A 300 -3.42 0.41 -15.40
C PHE A 300 -3.09 -0.98 -14.83
N ALA A 301 -2.42 -1.84 -15.60
CA ALA A 301 -1.96 -3.13 -15.13
C ALA A 301 -1.05 -3.02 -13.90
N ALA A 302 -0.02 -2.17 -13.94
CA ALA A 302 0.89 -1.94 -12.83
C ALA A 302 0.18 -1.40 -11.58
N SER A 303 -0.87 -0.59 -11.75
CA SER A 303 -1.66 -0.05 -10.65
C SER A 303 -2.50 -1.08 -9.89
N LEU A 304 -2.81 -2.24 -10.50
CA LEU A 304 -3.52 -3.34 -9.84
C LEU A 304 -2.67 -4.08 -8.79
N GLY A 305 -1.34 -3.91 -8.85
CA GLY A 305 -0.41 -4.51 -7.91
C GLY A 305 0.00 -5.94 -8.27
N ALA A 306 1.14 -6.36 -7.70
CA ALA A 306 1.76 -7.65 -8.00
C ALA A 306 0.91 -8.88 -7.60
N PRO A 307 0.17 -8.90 -6.47
CA PRO A 307 -0.58 -10.11 -6.09
C PRO A 307 -1.70 -10.45 -7.06
N PHE A 308 -2.37 -9.44 -7.63
CA PHE A 308 -3.41 -9.67 -8.64
C PHE A 308 -2.85 -10.46 -9.82
N TRP A 309 -1.72 -9.99 -10.38
CA TRP A 309 -1.08 -10.63 -11.52
C TRP A 309 -0.43 -11.96 -11.17
N PHE A 310 0.08 -12.13 -9.95
CA PHE A 310 0.63 -13.41 -9.50
C PHE A 310 -0.45 -14.49 -9.37
N GLN A 311 -1.61 -14.14 -8.79
CA GLN A 311 -2.75 -15.06 -8.74
C GLN A 311 -3.22 -15.44 -10.14
N LEU A 312 -3.25 -14.47 -11.06
CA LEU A 312 -3.58 -14.75 -12.46
C LEU A 312 -2.52 -15.63 -13.13
N LEU A 313 -1.23 -15.39 -12.85
CA LEU A 313 -0.12 -16.17 -13.39
C LEU A 313 -0.25 -17.64 -12.99
N ASN A 314 -0.48 -17.93 -11.71
CA ASN A 314 -0.68 -19.29 -11.22
C ASN A 314 -1.84 -19.98 -11.93
N LYS A 315 -2.98 -19.30 -12.08
CA LYS A 315 -4.14 -19.83 -12.82
C LYS A 315 -3.78 -20.18 -14.27
N VAL A 316 -3.01 -19.32 -14.96
CA VAL A 316 -2.60 -19.55 -16.35
C VAL A 316 -1.59 -20.69 -16.47
N VAL A 317 -0.65 -20.80 -15.52
CA VAL A 317 0.31 -21.91 -15.43
C VAL A 317 -0.40 -23.25 -15.18
N ASP A 318 -1.35 -23.28 -14.26
CA ASP A 318 -2.15 -24.48 -13.95
C ASP A 318 -2.97 -24.94 -15.17
N LEU A 319 -3.61 -24.00 -15.89
CA LEU A 319 -4.33 -24.29 -17.12
C LEU A 319 -3.42 -24.89 -18.21
N ARG A 320 -2.18 -24.39 -18.32
CA ARG A 320 -1.17 -24.93 -19.25
C ARG A 320 -0.74 -26.34 -18.86
N ALA A 321 -0.59 -26.62 -17.56
CA ALA A 321 -0.24 -27.94 -17.05
C ALA A 321 -1.37 -28.96 -17.29
N ALA A 322 -2.63 -28.58 -17.03
CA ALA A 322 -3.80 -29.44 -17.24
C ALA A 322 -4.05 -29.77 -18.73
N GLY A 323 -3.64 -28.88 -19.66
CA GLY A 323 -3.75 -29.09 -21.10
C GLY A 323 -2.76 -30.11 -21.69
N LYS A 324 -1.71 -30.51 -20.96
CA LYS A 324 -0.81 -31.60 -21.36
C LYS A 324 -1.48 -32.95 -21.04
N GLN A 325 -2.17 -33.56 -22.02
CA GLN A 325 -2.72 -34.92 -21.88
C GLN A 325 -1.61 -35.91 -21.43
N PRO A 326 -1.90 -36.84 -20.48
CA PRO A 326 -0.96 -37.89 -20.15
C PRO A 326 -0.66 -38.75 -21.38
N ALA A 327 0.62 -39.02 -21.64
CA ALA A 327 1.04 -39.90 -22.72
C ALA A 327 0.31 -41.24 -22.58
N LYS A 328 -0.40 -41.65 -23.64
CA LYS A 328 -1.06 -42.97 -23.70
C LYS A 328 -0.03 -44.02 -23.32
N SER A 329 -0.27 -44.74 -22.23
CA SER A 329 0.47 -45.95 -21.93
C SER A 329 0.30 -46.88 -23.12
N GLY A 330 1.40 -47.14 -23.82
CA GLY A 330 1.43 -48.18 -24.83
C GLY A 330 1.12 -49.49 -24.14
N ARG A 331 -0.11 -49.99 -24.31
CA ARG A 331 -0.39 -51.42 -24.12
C ARG A 331 0.35 -52.14 -25.24
N SER A 332 1.50 -52.70 -24.88
CA SER A 332 2.01 -53.91 -25.53
C SER A 332 1.34 -55.13 -24.94
#